data_AF-A0A537CP49-F1
#
_entry.id   AF-A0A537CP49-F1
#
_cell.length_a   1.000
_cell.length_b   1.000
_cell.length_c   1.000
_cell.angle_alpha   90.00
_cell.angle_beta   90.00
_cell.angle_gamma   90.00
#
_symmetry.space_group_name_H-M   'P 1'
#
loop_
_entity.id
_entity.type
_entity.pdbx_description
1 polymer ?
#
loop_
_entity_poly.entity_id
_entity_poly.type
_entity_poly.pdbx_seq_one_letter_code
_entity_poly.pdbx_strand_id
1 'polypeptide(L)' 'LRTRDRERKLLKKVEKSLRMIDDGSYGYCEETGEPIGIPRLLARPTATLSLEAQERRERVQKLYGD' A
#
# COMPACT_ATOMS: atom_id res chain seq x y z
N LEU A 1 21.98 -8.82 -8.13
CA LEU A 1 21.36 -7.52 -8.48
C LEU A 1 19.87 -7.42 -8.14
N ARG A 2 19.04 -8.45 -8.38
CA ARG A 2 17.58 -8.43 -8.10
C ARG A 2 17.19 -8.14 -6.63
N THR A 3 17.92 -8.65 -5.64
CA THR A 3 17.64 -8.42 -4.21
C THR A 3 17.79 -6.93 -3.84
N ARG A 4 18.92 -6.32 -4.26
CA ARG A 4 19.19 -4.89 -4.05
C ARG A 4 18.11 -3.99 -4.64
N ASP A 5 17.59 -4.33 -5.83
CA ASP A 5 16.50 -3.55 -6.44
C ASP A 5 15.18 -3.68 -5.68
N ARG A 6 14.89 -4.86 -5.10
CA ARG A 6 13.72 -5.06 -4.24
C ARG A 6 13.84 -4.28 -2.94
N GLU A 7 15.01 -4.30 -2.31
CA GLU A 7 15.31 -3.53 -1.10
C GLU A 7 15.20 -2.02 -1.36
N ARG A 8 15.76 -1.52 -2.47
CA ARG A 8 15.61 -0.10 -2.87
C ARG A 8 14.14 0.29 -3.05
N LYS A 9 13.32 -0.58 -3.65
CA LYS A 9 11.88 -0.32 -3.80
C LYS A 9 11.15 -0.37 -2.45
N LEU A 10 11.55 -1.25 -1.54
CA LEU A 10 10.98 -1.32 -0.20
C LEU A 10 11.32 -0.06 0.61
N LEU A 11 12.57 0.40 0.56
CA LEU A 11 13.00 1.64 1.23
C LEU A 11 12.13 2.84 0.80
N LYS A 12 11.91 3.00 -0.51
CA LYS A 12 11.02 4.06 -1.04
C LYS A 12 9.58 3.97 -0.51
N LYS A 13 9.07 2.75 -0.25
CA LYS A 13 7.75 2.56 0.33
C LYS A 13 7.73 2.96 1.81
N VAL A 14 8.78 2.64 2.55
CA VAL A 14 8.92 3.06 3.95
C VAL A 14 8.99 4.58 4.05
N GLU A 15 9.82 5.23 3.23
CA GLU A 15 9.91 6.70 3.16
C GLU A 15 8.56 7.35 2.81
N LYS A 16 7.77 6.74 1.93
CA LYS A 16 6.41 7.20 1.62
C LYS A 16 5.51 7.09 2.85
N SER A 17 5.52 5.95 3.55
CA SER A 17 4.72 5.76 4.76
C SER A 17 5.07 6.75 5.86
N LEU A 18 6.35 7.10 6.03
CA LEU A 18 6.77 8.13 6.97
C LEU A 18 6.18 9.51 6.61
N ARG A 19 6.24 9.90 5.33
CA ARG A 19 5.60 11.16 4.88
C ARG A 19 4.09 11.18 5.14
N MET A 20 3.41 10.05 4.93
CA MET A 20 1.97 9.92 5.22
C MET A 20 1.67 10.06 6.72
N ILE A 21 2.60 9.67 7.60
CA ILE A 21 2.44 9.89 9.04
C ILE A 21 2.56 11.38 9.32
N ASP A 22 3.56 12.05 8.73
CA ASP A 22 3.80 13.48 8.93
C ASP A 22 2.64 14.34 8.42
N ASP A 23 2.00 13.96 7.30
CA ASP A 23 0.86 14.68 6.73
C ASP A 23 -0.52 14.24 7.29
N GLY A 24 -0.54 13.22 8.16
CA GLY A 24 -1.75 12.71 8.81
C GLY A 24 -2.62 11.77 7.95
N SER A 25 -2.20 11.43 6.72
CA SER A 25 -2.92 10.49 5.85
C SER A 25 -2.63 9.01 6.12
N TYR A 26 -1.68 8.71 7.01
CA TYR A 26 -1.33 7.33 7.34
C TYR A 26 -2.53 6.57 7.91
N GLY A 27 -2.74 5.36 7.38
CA GLY A 27 -3.84 4.49 7.80
C GLY A 27 -5.14 4.71 7.06
N TYR A 28 -5.18 5.56 6.03
CA TYR A 28 -6.33 5.73 5.14
C TYR A 28 -6.02 5.22 3.73
N CYS A 29 -7.04 4.66 3.07
CA CYS A 29 -6.95 4.11 1.73
C CYS A 29 -6.81 5.23 0.68
N GLU A 30 -5.75 5.21 -0.13
CA GLU A 30 -5.50 6.23 -1.16
C GLU A 30 -6.58 6.28 -2.25
N GLU A 31 -7.34 5.19 -2.46
CA GLU A 31 -8.39 5.13 -3.48
C GLU A 31 -9.77 5.55 -2.98
N THR A 32 -10.09 5.26 -1.71
CA THR A 32 -11.45 5.43 -1.18
C THR A 32 -11.54 6.44 -0.04
N GLY A 33 -10.42 6.81 0.58
CA GLY A 33 -10.38 7.62 1.80
C GLY A 33 -10.78 6.86 3.07
N GLU A 34 -11.22 5.61 2.96
CA GLU A 34 -11.66 4.80 4.10
C GLU A 34 -10.48 4.32 4.97
N PRO A 35 -10.68 4.13 6.29
CA PRO A 35 -9.65 3.59 7.17
C PRO A 35 -9.17 2.20 6.74
N ILE A 36 -7.85 2.00 6.75
CA ILE A 36 -7.22 0.70 6.58
C ILE A 36 -7.25 -0.02 7.93
N GLY A 37 -7.77 -1.25 7.95
CA GLY A 37 -7.87 -2.04 9.18
C GLY A 37 -6.52 -2.20 9.89
N ILE A 38 -6.50 -1.98 11.21
CA ILE A 38 -5.29 -2.06 12.05
C ILE A 38 -4.53 -3.38 11.86
N PRO A 39 -5.17 -4.58 11.84
CA PRO A 39 -4.46 -5.84 11.63
C PRO A 39 -3.65 -5.88 10.32
N ARG A 40 -4.13 -5.21 9.26
CA ARG A 40 -3.42 -5.10 7.98
C ARG A 40 -2.20 -4.20 8.08
N LEU A 41 -2.31 -3.07 8.78
CA LEU A 41 -1.17 -2.17 8.99
C LEU A 41 -0.10 -2.83 9.88
N LEU A 42 -0.50 -3.60 10.90
CA LEU A 42 0.43 -4.39 11.71
C LEU A 42 1.17 -5.45 10.88
N ALA A 43 0.45 -6.15 9.99
CA ALA A 43 1.06 -7.14 9.10
C ALA A 43 1.93 -6.50 8.00
N ARG A 44 1.51 -5.34 7.50
CA ARG A 44 2.20 -4.60 6.43
C ARG A 44 2.06 -3.09 6.61
N PRO A 45 3.00 -2.45 7.33
CA PRO A 45 2.95 -1.01 7.62
C PRO A 45 3.04 -0.09 6.39
N THR A 46 3.46 -0.65 5.24
CA THR A 46 3.57 0.07 3.96
C THR A 46 2.35 -0.09 3.05
N ALA A 47 1.24 -0.66 3.56
CA ALA A 47 0.00 -0.76 2.81
C ALA A 47 -0.65 0.62 2.65
N THR A 48 -1.05 0.97 1.42
CA THR A 48 -1.72 2.24 1.10
C THR A 48 -3.18 2.08 0.66
N LEU A 49 -3.67 0.83 0.57
CA LEU A 49 -5.03 0.50 0.18
C LEU A 49 -5.68 -0.40 1.23
N SER A 50 -7.01 -0.27 1.38
CA SER A 50 -7.82 -1.24 2.12
C SER A 50 -7.77 -2.63 1.46
N LEU A 51 -8.32 -3.64 2.12
CA LEU A 51 -8.42 -4.99 1.55
C LEU A 51 -9.34 -4.98 0.32
N GLU A 52 -10.51 -4.38 0.44
CA GLU A 52 -11.51 -4.33 -0.62
C GLU A 52 -11.00 -3.57 -1.85
N ALA A 53 -10.28 -2.45 -1.63
CA ALA A 53 -9.68 -1.69 -2.71
C ALA A 53 -8.58 -2.49 -3.44
N GLN A 54 -7.73 -3.18 -2.68
CA GLN A 54 -6.71 -4.06 -3.25
C GLN A 54 -7.33 -5.20 -4.07
N GLU A 55 -8.36 -5.87 -3.55
CA GLU A 55 -9.06 -6.95 -4.24
C GLU A 55 -9.74 -6.47 -5.53
N ARG A 56 -10.37 -5.29 -5.49
CA ARG A 56 -10.97 -4.67 -6.68
C ARG A 56 -9.91 -4.41 -7.75
N ARG A 57 -8.78 -3.84 -7.36
CA ARG A 57 -7.66 -3.54 -8.27
C ARG A 57 -7.09 -4.81 -8.91
N GLU A 58 -6.91 -5.87 -8.12
CA GLU A 58 -6.45 -7.17 -8.63
C GLU A 58 -7.47 -7.81 -9.57
N ARG A 59 -8.78 -7.70 -9.27
CA ARG A 59 -9.85 -8.17 -10.17
C ARG A 59 -9.82 -7.43 -11.51
N VAL A 60 -9.73 -6.10 -11.49
CA VAL A 60 -9.63 -5.27 -12.70
C VAL A 60 -8.36 -5.64 -13.48
N GLN A 61 -7.21 -5.76 -12.82
CA GLN A 61 -5.96 -6.15 -13.47
C GLN A 61 -6.08 -7.52 -14.14
N LYS A 62 -6.76 -8.50 -13.54
CA LYS A 62 -7.00 -9.81 -14.16
C LYS A 62 -7.91 -9.75 -15.38
N LEU A 63 -8.89 -8.84 -15.40
CA LEU A 63 -9.84 -8.70 -16.52
C LEU A 63 -9.24 -8.00 -17.74
N TYR A 64 -8.31 -7.06 -17.53
CA TYR A 64 -7.72 -6.23 -18.59
C TYR A 64 -6.22 -6.51 -18.82
N GLY A 65 -5.67 -7.54 -18.17
CA GLY A 65 -4.24 -7.82 -18.13
C GLY A 65 -3.76 -8.94 -19.04
N ASP A 66 -4.63 -9.46 -19.91
CA ASP A 66 -4.27 -10.33 -21.05
C ASP A 66 -4.01 -9.49 -22.31
#